data_AF-A0A381YTP6-F1
#
_entry.id   AF-A0A381YTP6-F1
#
_cell.length_a   1.000
_cell.length_b   1.000
_cell.length_c   1.000
_cell.angle_alpha   90.00
_cell.angle_beta   90.00
_cell.angle_gamma   90.00
#
_symmetry.space_group_name_H-M   'P 1'
#
loop_
_entity.id
_entity.type
_entity.pdbx_description
1 polymer ?
#
loop_
_entity_poly.entity_id
_entity_poly.type
_entity_poly.pdbx_seq_one_letter_code
_entity_poly.pdbx_strand_id
1 'polypeptide(L)'
;MKLPLSEKNYIIHRETETGVRQWHFSRLQVISLVSATSVILFAFLFLGSDYLSKYLYNKRLEEFKSNYQNVTQNLEVLKKRMKLLDSQMEKIEDKDRAVRTYAGMPEIDQDIRQLGIGGRSLESKTMIDNVAPVVNRELAV
;
A
#
# COMPACT_ATOMS: atom_id res chain seq x y z
N MET A 1 -12.88 -29.99 -49.74
CA MET A 1 -13.10 -31.39 -49.32
C MET A 1 -13.24 -31.42 -47.80
N LYS A 2 -14.43 -31.78 -47.28
CA LYS A 2 -14.64 -31.92 -45.82
C LYS A 2 -14.11 -33.30 -45.41
N LEU A 3 -13.09 -33.35 -44.54
CA LEU A 3 -12.67 -34.61 -43.92
C LEU A 3 -13.85 -35.16 -43.11
N PRO A 4 -14.25 -36.44 -43.28
CA PRO A 4 -15.25 -37.05 -42.42
C PRO A 4 -14.68 -37.11 -41.00
N LEU A 5 -15.36 -36.44 -40.07
CA LEU A 5 -15.04 -36.50 -38.66
C LEU A 5 -15.20 -37.95 -38.21
N SER A 6 -14.09 -38.63 -37.94
CA SER A 6 -14.09 -39.99 -37.40
C SER A 6 -14.97 -40.05 -36.14
N GLU A 7 -16.02 -40.87 -36.20
CA GLU A 7 -16.98 -41.19 -35.13
C GLU A 7 -16.28 -41.99 -34.03
N LYS A 8 -15.36 -41.34 -33.30
CA LYS A 8 -14.71 -41.92 -32.12
C LYS A 8 -15.66 -41.78 -30.94
N ASN A 9 -16.22 -42.90 -30.51
CA ASN A 9 -17.06 -43.00 -29.33
C ASN A 9 -16.19 -43.30 -28.10
N TYR A 10 -16.35 -42.51 -27.05
CA TYR A 10 -15.64 -42.73 -25.79
C TYR A 10 -16.54 -43.56 -24.88
N ILE A 11 -16.03 -44.70 -24.41
CA ILE A 11 -16.73 -45.59 -23.49
C ILE A 11 -15.99 -45.56 -22.16
N ILE A 12 -16.66 -45.10 -21.11
CA ILE A 12 -16.14 -45.20 -19.75
C ILE A 12 -16.72 -46.49 -19.16
N HIS A 13 -15.85 -47.46 -18.92
CA HIS A 13 -16.20 -48.75 -18.35
C HIS A 13 -15.83 -48.77 -16.87
N ARG A 14 -16.80 -49.06 -16.01
CA ARG A 14 -16.58 -49.36 -14.59
C ARG A 14 -17.18 -50.73 -14.28
N GLU A 15 -16.33 -51.67 -13.90
CA GLU A 15 -16.75 -52.99 -13.41
C GLU A 15 -16.94 -52.96 -11.89
N THR A 16 -18.00 -53.60 -11.40
CA THR A 16 -18.29 -53.78 -9.97
C THR A 16 -18.91 -55.18 -9.79
N GLU A 17 -18.73 -55.81 -8.62
CA GLU A 17 -19.12 -57.23 -8.38
C GLU A 17 -20.57 -57.58 -8.71
N THR A 18 -21.49 -56.60 -8.73
CA THR A 18 -22.92 -56.82 -8.96
C THR A 18 -23.43 -56.40 -10.34
N GLY A 19 -22.54 -55.93 -11.23
CA GLY A 19 -22.92 -55.61 -12.61
C GLY A 19 -22.00 -54.64 -13.32
N VAL A 20 -22.17 -54.55 -14.64
CA VAL A 20 -21.39 -53.69 -15.53
C VAL A 20 -22.19 -52.43 -15.85
N ARG A 21 -21.62 -51.25 -15.56
CA ARG A 21 -22.21 -49.96 -15.93
C ARG A 21 -21.34 -49.25 -16.97
N GLN A 22 -21.87 -49.09 -18.17
CA GLN A 22 -21.20 -48.43 -19.28
C GLN A 22 -21.85 -47.07 -19.56
N TRP A 23 -21.02 -46.04 -19.69
CA TRP A 23 -21.46 -44.72 -20.14
C TRP A 23 -20.88 -44.45 -21.53
N HIS A 24 -21.76 -44.21 -22.49
CA HIS A 24 -21.38 -43.87 -23.86
C HIS A 24 -21.48 -42.36 -24.05
N PHE A 25 -20.35 -41.75 -24.39
CA PHE A 25 -20.29 -40.32 -24.72
C PHE A 25 -19.87 -40.16 -26.18
N SER A 26 -20.65 -39.39 -26.93
CA SER A 26 -20.26 -38.98 -28.27
C SER A 26 -19.26 -37.82 -28.19
N ARG A 27 -18.36 -37.70 -29.16
CA ARG A 27 -17.37 -36.61 -29.23
C ARG A 27 -18.03 -35.22 -29.18
N LEU A 28 -19.21 -35.07 -29.77
CA LEU A 28 -19.98 -33.82 -29.75
C LEU A 28 -20.48 -33.46 -28.35
N GLN A 29 -20.95 -34.45 -27.57
CA GLN A 29 -21.37 -34.23 -26.18
C GLN A 29 -20.19 -33.77 -25.32
N VAL A 30 -19.02 -34.39 -25.48
CA VAL A 30 -17.80 -34.01 -24.73
C VAL A 30 -17.37 -32.58 -25.09
N ILE A 31 -17.33 -32.23 -26.37
CA ILE A 31 -16.96 -30.86 -26.81
C ILE A 31 -17.96 -29.83 -26.28
N SER A 32 -19.26 -30.12 -26.33
CA SER A 32 -20.28 -29.20 -25.80
C SER A 32 -20.12 -28.96 -24.30
N LEU A 33 -19.79 -30.01 -23.53
CA LEU A 33 -19.62 -29.93 -22.09
C LEU A 33 -18.36 -29.14 -21.73
N VAL A 34 -17.23 -29.40 -22.41
CA VAL A 34 -15.98 -28.65 -22.23
C VAL A 34 -16.14 -27.19 -22.64
N SER A 35 -16.87 -26.92 -23.73
CA SER A 35 -17.15 -25.56 -24.17
C SER A 35 -18.02 -24.81 -23.16
N ALA A 36 -19.09 -25.45 -22.67
CA ALA A 36 -19.98 -24.84 -21.68
C ALA A 36 -19.25 -24.53 -20.36
N THR A 37 -18.44 -25.47 -19.85
CA THR A 37 -17.65 -25.24 -18.63
C THR A 37 -16.60 -24.15 -18.81
N SER A 38 -15.95 -24.09 -19.98
CA SER A 38 -14.98 -23.05 -20.29
C SER A 38 -15.63 -21.66 -20.31
N VAL A 39 -16.82 -21.50 -20.91
CA VAL A 39 -17.55 -20.22 -20.91
C VAL A 39 -17.90 -19.77 -19.50
N ILE A 40 -18.34 -20.69 -18.64
CA ILE A 40 -18.66 -20.39 -17.24
C ILE A 40 -17.42 -19.95 -16.48
N LEU A 41 -16.27 -20.62 -16.67
CA LEU A 41 -15.00 -20.24 -16.05
C LEU A 41 -14.54 -18.85 -16.49
N PHE A 42 -14.64 -18.54 -17.78
CA PHE A 42 -14.28 -17.21 -18.29
C PHE A 42 -15.19 -16.11 -17.72
N ALA A 43 -16.51 -16.36 -17.65
CA ALA A 43 -17.45 -15.43 -17.04
C ALA A 43 -17.12 -15.19 -15.56
N PHE A 44 -16.80 -16.26 -14.82
CA PHE A 44 -16.42 -16.15 -13.41
C PHE A 44 -15.13 -15.35 -13.22
N LEU A 45 -14.09 -15.60 -14.03
CA LEU A 45 -12.83 -14.86 -13.98
C LEU A 45 -13.03 -13.38 -14.31
N PHE A 46 -13.84 -13.07 -15.32
CA PHE A 46 -14.13 -11.70 -15.72
C PHE A 46 -14.83 -10.92 -14.61
N LEU A 47 -15.88 -11.50 -14.00
CA LEU A 47 -16.57 -10.90 -12.85
C LEU A 47 -15.66 -10.82 -11.60
N GLY A 48 -14.82 -11.83 -11.40
CA GLY A 48 -13.88 -11.90 -10.29
C GLY A 48 -12.81 -10.81 -10.34
N SER A 49 -12.38 -10.41 -11.54
CA SER A 49 -11.37 -9.37 -11.74
C SER A 49 -11.80 -8.04 -11.14
N ASP A 50 -13.00 -7.55 -11.46
CA ASP A 50 -13.48 -6.26 -10.94
C ASP A 50 -13.65 -6.28 -9.41
N TYR A 51 -14.12 -7.40 -8.86
CA TYR A 51 -14.25 -7.58 -7.42
C TYR A 51 -12.88 -7.61 -6.73
N LEU A 52 -11.93 -8.37 -7.28
CA LEU A 52 -10.58 -8.51 -6.74
C LEU A 52 -9.83 -7.17 -6.80
N SER A 53 -9.97 -6.43 -7.90
CA SER A 53 -9.39 -5.09 -8.07
C SER A 53 -9.93 -4.10 -7.04
N LYS A 54 -11.25 -4.06 -6.84
CA LYS A 54 -11.87 -3.20 -5.82
C LYS A 54 -11.44 -3.59 -4.41
N TYR A 55 -11.35 -4.89 -4.12
CA TYR A 55 -10.89 -5.38 -2.82
C TYR A 55 -9.43 -4.98 -2.55
N LEU A 56 -8.52 -5.21 -3.51
CA LEU A 56 -7.12 -4.80 -3.41
C LEU A 56 -6.96 -3.29 -3.28
N TYR A 57 -7.74 -2.52 -4.04
CA TYR A 57 -7.73 -1.06 -3.97
C TYR A 57 -8.17 -0.56 -2.59
N ASN A 58 -9.28 -1.07 -2.08
CA ASN A 58 -9.79 -0.70 -0.75
C ASN A 58 -8.83 -1.10 0.36
N LYS A 59 -8.19 -2.28 0.25
CA LYS A 59 -7.19 -2.73 1.22
C LYS A 59 -5.96 -1.83 1.24
N ARG A 60 -5.43 -1.48 0.07
CA ARG A 60 -4.33 -0.51 -0.02
C ARG A 60 -4.75 0.85 0.54
N LEU A 61 -5.95 1.33 0.23
CA LEU A 61 -6.46 2.61 0.72
C LEU A 61 -6.59 2.64 2.25
N GLU A 62 -7.06 1.55 2.86
CA GLU A 62 -7.16 1.39 4.31
C GLU A 62 -5.77 1.42 4.96
N GLU A 63 -4.80 0.70 4.38
CA GLU A 63 -3.41 0.70 4.83
C GLU A 63 -2.78 2.11 4.72
N PHE A 64 -2.96 2.80 3.60
CA PHE A 64 -2.52 4.20 3.44
C PHE A 64 -3.14 5.09 4.52
N LYS A 65 -4.46 5.02 4.73
CA LYS A 65 -5.15 5.86 5.71
C LYS A 65 -4.61 5.64 7.12
N SER A 66 -4.38 4.39 7.52
CA SER A 66 -3.78 4.04 8.81
C SER A 66 -2.36 4.60 8.96
N ASN A 67 -1.52 4.44 7.92
CA ASN A 67 -0.16 4.98 7.91
C ASN A 67 -0.14 6.52 8.02
N TYR A 68 -1.04 7.23 7.33
CA TYR A 68 -1.18 8.67 7.46
C TYR A 68 -1.60 9.11 8.87
N GLN A 69 -2.49 8.37 9.53
CA GLN A 69 -2.87 8.64 10.92
C GLN A 69 -1.66 8.51 11.85
N ASN A 70 -0.88 7.44 11.71
CA ASN A 70 0.34 7.24 12.50
C ASN A 70 1.38 8.35 12.24
N VAL A 71 1.59 8.73 10.98
CA VAL A 71 2.51 9.83 10.62
C VAL A 71 2.04 11.16 11.22
N THR A 72 0.74 11.45 11.15
CA THR A 72 0.17 12.68 11.71
C THR A 72 0.33 12.74 13.23
N GLN A 73 0.07 11.62 13.92
CA GLN A 73 0.28 11.52 15.36
C GLN A 73 1.76 11.72 15.73
N ASN A 74 2.68 11.12 14.98
CA ASN A 74 4.11 11.32 15.20
C ASN A 74 4.52 12.77 14.99
N LEU A 75 4.03 13.44 13.94
CA LEU A 75 4.28 14.86 13.72
C LEU A 75 3.75 15.73 14.85
N GLU A 76 2.58 15.40 15.40
CA GLU A 76 2.03 16.10 16.57
C GLU A 76 2.93 15.93 17.80
N VAL A 77 3.47 14.73 18.03
CA VAL A 77 4.44 14.45 19.09
C VAL A 77 5.72 15.25 18.90
N LEU A 78 6.27 15.30 17.67
CA LEU A 78 7.45 16.11 17.36
C LEU A 78 7.18 17.60 17.62
N LYS A 79 6.03 18.12 17.19
CA LYS A 79 5.62 19.51 17.43
C LYS A 79 5.53 19.82 18.94
N LYS A 80 4.97 18.91 19.73
CA LYS A 80 4.92 19.05 21.20
C LYS A 80 6.32 19.07 21.82
N ARG A 81 7.22 18.21 21.35
CA ARG A 81 8.62 18.19 21.80
C ARG A 81 9.37 19.47 21.42
N MET A 82 9.19 19.97 20.21
CA MET A 82 9.76 21.26 19.80
C MET A 82 9.27 22.39 20.71
N LYS A 83 7.96 22.50 20.94
CA LYS A 83 7.41 23.52 21.82
C LYS A 83 7.94 23.43 23.26
N LEU A 84 8.18 22.21 23.75
CA LEU A 84 8.81 22.00 25.05
C LEU A 84 10.27 22.48 25.06
N LEU A 85 11.04 22.14 24.02
CA LEU A 85 12.42 22.60 23.86
C LEU A 85 12.50 24.12 23.79
N ASP A 86 11.62 24.78 23.03
CA ASP A 86 11.56 26.24 22.93
C ASP A 86 11.35 26.88 24.31
N SER A 87 10.41 26.35 25.11
CA SER A 87 10.16 26.85 26.47
C SER A 87 11.32 26.59 27.43
N GLN A 88 12.04 25.49 27.26
CA GLN A 88 13.25 25.22 28.05
C GLN A 88 14.40 26.15 27.63
N MET A 89 14.52 26.44 26.34
CA MET A 89 15.51 27.36 25.80
C MET A 89 15.31 28.75 26.38
N GLU A 90 14.09 29.29 26.36
CA GLU A 90 13.74 30.59 26.95
C GLU A 90 14.20 30.69 28.42
N LYS A 91 13.97 29.65 29.23
CA LYS A 91 14.44 29.61 30.62
C LYS A 91 15.96 29.58 30.76
N ILE A 92 16.66 28.95 29.82
CA ILE A 92 18.13 28.95 29.78
C ILE A 92 18.64 30.34 29.42
N GLU A 93 17.99 31.00 28.46
CA GLU A 93 18.35 32.35 28.04
C GLU A 93 18.15 33.38 29.16
N ASP A 94 17.06 33.29 29.91
CA ASP A 94 16.83 34.16 31.07
C ASP A 94 17.89 33.98 32.16
N LYS A 95 18.29 32.73 32.42
CA LYS A 95 19.35 32.43 33.38
C LYS A 95 20.71 32.94 32.89
N ASP A 96 21.03 32.75 31.61
CA ASP A 96 22.26 33.26 31.00
C ASP A 96 22.32 34.80 31.06
N ARG A 97 21.20 35.47 30.79
CA ARG A 97 21.07 36.93 30.90
C ARG A 97 21.40 37.39 32.33
N ALA A 98 20.81 36.77 33.34
CA ALA A 98 21.06 37.11 34.74
C ALA A 98 22.54 36.95 35.13
N VAL A 99 23.18 35.85 34.69
CA VAL A 99 24.62 35.60 34.93
C VAL A 99 25.48 36.66 34.23
N ARG A 100 25.13 37.06 32.99
CA ARG A 100 25.82 38.11 32.25
C ARG A 100 25.70 39.48 32.90
N THR A 101 24.51 39.86 33.33
CA THR A 101 24.27 41.11 34.05
C THR A 101 25.12 41.16 35.32
N TYR A 102 25.18 40.06 36.08
CA TYR A 102 26.02 39.99 37.29
C TYR A 102 27.52 40.12 36.98
N ALA A 103 27.98 39.52 35.89
CA ALA A 103 29.37 39.58 35.45
C ALA A 103 29.75 40.88 34.71
N GLY A 104 28.82 41.82 34.52
CA GLY A 104 29.04 43.05 33.74
C GLY A 104 29.25 42.82 32.24
N MET A 105 28.77 41.68 31.72
CA MET A 105 28.87 41.32 30.31
C MET A 105 27.67 41.87 29.51
N PRO A 106 27.87 42.32 28.25
CA PRO A 106 26.77 42.79 27.39
C PRO A 106 25.83 41.64 27.00
N GLU A 107 24.57 41.99 26.71
CA GLU A 107 23.59 41.04 26.16
C GLU A 107 23.95 40.63 24.73
N ILE A 108 23.58 39.40 24.35
CA ILE A 108 23.76 38.88 22.99
C ILE A 108 22.43 38.98 22.24
N ASP A 109 22.46 39.65 21.09
CA ASP A 109 21.35 39.78 20.15
C ASP A 109 20.86 38.39 19.64
N GLN A 110 19.56 38.27 19.42
CA GLN A 110 18.90 37.05 18.94
C GLN A 110 19.44 36.59 17.58
N ASP A 111 19.82 37.52 16.69
CA ASP A 111 20.31 37.17 15.36
C ASP A 111 21.73 36.59 15.41
N ILE A 112 22.56 37.01 16.37
CA ILE A 112 23.89 36.45 16.59
C ILE A 112 23.81 35.04 17.19
N ARG A 113 22.77 34.74 17.98
CA ARG A 113 22.53 33.40 18.57
C ARG A 113 22.17 32.36 17.50
N GLN A 114 21.48 32.76 16.43
CA GLN A 114 21.10 31.87 15.32
C GLN A 114 22.30 31.35 14.52
N LEU A 115 23.43 32.06 14.54
CA LEU A 115 24.65 31.69 13.82
C LEU A 115 25.43 30.53 14.47
N GLY A 116 25.03 30.10 15.68
CA GLY A 116 25.70 29.05 16.46
C GLY A 116 25.29 27.61 16.16
N ILE A 117 24.40 27.35 15.20
CA ILE A 117 24.04 25.98 14.80
C ILE A 117 25.14 25.32 13.97
N GLY A 118 26.23 24.87 14.63
CA GLY A 118 27.37 24.20 13.99
C GLY A 118 27.08 22.82 13.38
N GLY A 119 25.87 22.56 12.86
CA GLY A 119 25.41 21.26 12.37
C GLY A 119 24.87 21.31 10.94
N ARG A 120 25.17 20.25 10.17
CA ARG A 120 24.86 20.07 8.73
C ARG A 120 23.44 20.52 8.36
N SER A 121 23.34 21.17 7.19
CA SER A 121 22.07 21.42 6.50
C SER A 121 21.24 20.14 6.47
N LEU A 122 20.02 20.19 6.99
CA LEU A 122 19.03 19.13 6.88
C LEU A 122 18.57 19.08 5.43
N GLU A 123 19.38 18.46 4.57
CA GLU A 123 18.96 18.12 3.23
C GLU A 123 17.83 17.10 3.38
N SER A 124 16.59 17.57 3.22
CA SER A 124 15.40 16.76 3.32
C SER A 124 15.34 15.81 2.13
N LYS A 125 16.07 14.70 2.20
CA LYS A 125 15.89 13.60 1.26
C LYS A 125 14.54 12.96 1.56
N THR A 126 13.52 13.44 0.86
CA THR A 126 12.13 13.06 0.97
C THR A 126 11.97 11.56 0.75
N MET A 127 11.75 10.82 1.84
CA MET A 127 11.25 9.45 1.82
C MET A 127 9.72 9.51 1.59
N ILE A 128 9.32 9.65 0.33
CA ILE A 128 7.91 9.71 -0.10
C ILE A 128 7.50 8.42 -0.83
N ASP A 129 7.88 7.25 -0.30
CA ASP A 129 7.37 5.96 -0.80
C ASP A 129 5.95 5.64 -0.30
N ASN A 130 5.44 6.39 0.70
CA ASN A 130 4.17 6.12 1.38
C ASN A 130 3.08 7.18 1.14
N VAL A 131 3.23 7.99 0.10
CA VAL A 131 2.24 9.02 -0.22
C VAL A 131 1.15 8.43 -1.11
N ALA A 132 -0.11 8.84 -0.91
CA ALA A 132 -1.23 8.35 -1.69
C ALA A 132 -0.95 8.42 -3.21
N PRO A 133 -1.33 7.39 -4.00
CA PRO A 133 -0.98 7.30 -5.42
C PRO A 133 -1.51 8.48 -6.26
N VAL A 134 -2.58 9.14 -5.83
CA VAL A 134 -3.09 10.38 -6.45
C VAL A 134 -2.12 11.53 -6.28
N VAL A 135 -1.54 11.69 -5.09
CA VAL A 135 -0.57 12.76 -4.80
C VAL A 135 0.75 12.46 -5.51
N ASN A 136 1.18 11.20 -5.58
CA ASN A 136 2.37 10.82 -6.36
C ASN A 136 2.21 11.15 -7.86
N ARG A 137 1.00 11.01 -8.41
CA ARG A 137 0.71 11.34 -9.82
C ARG A 137 0.77 12.84 -10.11
N GLU A 138 0.34 13.67 -9.16
CA GLU A 138 0.39 15.14 -9.27
C GLU A 138 1.80 15.71 -9.01
N LEU A 139 2.62 15.02 -8.21
CA LEU A 139 4.00 15.43 -7.90
C LEU A 139 5.05 14.94 -8.93
N ALA A 140 4.66 14.05 -9.84
CA ALA A 140 5.53 13.53 -10.90
C ALA A 140 5.52 14.38 -12.19
N VAL A 141 4.94 15.58 -12.13
CA VAL A 141 4.91 16.58 -13.22
C VAL A 141 5.96 17.66 -12.96
#